data_AF-A0A9E1EBK7-F1
#
_entry.id   AF-A0A9E1EBK7-F1
#
_cell.length_a   1.000
_cell.length_b   1.000
_cell.length_c   1.000
_cell.angle_alpha   90.00
_cell.angle_beta   90.00
_cell.angle_gamma   90.00
#
_symmetry.space_group_name_H-M   'P 1'
#
loop_
_entity.id
_entity.type
_entity.pdbx_description
1 polymer ?
#
loop_
_entity_poly.entity_id
_entity_poly.type
_entity_poly.pdbx_seq_one_letter_code
_entity_poly.pdbx_strand_id
1 'polypeptide(L)'
;MNREVMLFFQAACVGGVLLLCYDILVVFRKVIPHCKWLVAAEDILFWILAGFVLFAGIYRGNEGKIRNFLFLGSFLGFCLCRAAISPLFVSILVKILEFPVFLMKKTVKRLLFPVKRCKIFLENNTLSKRLRQIEKKQEKKK
;
A
#
# COMPACT_ATOMS: atom_id res chain seq x y z
N MET A 1 -25.59 -34.01 9.85
CA MET A 1 -24.18 -34.03 9.40
C MET A 1 -23.85 -32.92 8.40
N ASN A 2 -24.61 -32.75 7.30
CA ASN A 2 -24.29 -31.77 6.24
C ASN A 2 -24.25 -30.30 6.69
N ARG A 3 -25.11 -29.90 7.63
CA ARG A 3 -25.19 -28.51 8.13
C ARG A 3 -23.92 -28.09 8.89
N GLU A 4 -23.36 -28.97 9.71
CA GLU A 4 -22.16 -28.66 10.51
C GLU A 4 -20.91 -28.51 9.62
N VAL A 5 -20.80 -29.32 8.57
CA VAL A 5 -19.70 -29.23 7.59
C VAL A 5 -19.80 -27.92 6.79
N MET A 6 -21.01 -27.52 6.41
CA MET A 6 -21.23 -26.26 5.70
C MET A 6 -20.86 -25.04 6.57
N LEU A 7 -21.18 -25.07 7.85
CA LEU A 7 -20.79 -24.03 8.82
C LEU A 7 -19.28 -23.98 9.03
N PHE A 8 -18.61 -25.14 9.06
CA PHE A 8 -17.16 -25.21 9.15
C PHE A 8 -16.48 -24.59 7.91
N PHE A 9 -16.95 -24.94 6.71
CA PHE A 9 -16.42 -24.37 5.47
C PHE A 9 -16.65 -22.86 5.39
N GLN A 10 -17.85 -22.40 5.78
CA GLN A 10 -18.16 -20.97 5.84
C GLN A 10 -17.24 -20.23 6.84
N ALA A 11 -16.96 -20.82 8.01
CA ALA A 11 -16.02 -20.25 8.96
C ALA A 11 -14.59 -20.16 8.38
N ALA A 12 -14.15 -21.20 7.67
CA ALA A 12 -12.87 -21.18 6.96
C ALA A 12 -12.82 -20.09 5.89
N CYS A 13 -13.88 -19.91 5.11
CA CYS A 13 -13.99 -18.80 4.14
C CYS A 13 -13.93 -17.44 4.81
N VAL A 14 -14.64 -17.23 5.92
CA VAL A 14 -14.61 -15.96 6.68
C VAL A 14 -13.20 -15.67 7.19
N GLY A 15 -12.51 -16.67 7.76
CA GLY A 15 -11.11 -16.53 8.18
C GLY A 15 -10.17 -16.16 7.02
N GLY A 16 -10.39 -16.77 5.85
CA GLY A 16 -9.65 -16.44 4.63
C GLY A 16 -9.91 -15.02 4.11
N VAL A 17 -11.17 -14.57 4.11
CA VAL A 17 -11.54 -13.20 3.68
C VAL A 17 -10.93 -12.16 4.64
N LEU A 18 -10.97 -12.41 5.95
CA LEU A 18 -10.36 -11.53 6.94
C LEU A 18 -8.84 -11.40 6.72
N LEU A 19 -8.16 -12.50 6.40
CA LEU A 19 -6.75 -12.46 6.04
C LEU A 19 -6.52 -11.58 4.79
N LEU A 20 -7.30 -11.76 3.74
CA LEU A 20 -7.14 -10.94 2.52
C LEU A 20 -7.37 -9.46 2.81
N CYS A 21 -8.38 -9.12 3.61
CA CYS A 21 -8.59 -7.75 4.05
C CYS A 21 -7.39 -7.20 4.85
N TYR A 22 -6.79 -8.01 5.72
CA TYR A 22 -5.57 -7.62 6.45
C TYR A 22 -4.37 -7.42 5.51
N ASP A 23 -4.17 -8.29 4.53
CA ASP A 23 -3.09 -8.17 3.54
C ASP A 23 -3.22 -6.87 2.72
N ILE A 24 -4.45 -6.43 2.40
CA ILE A 24 -4.70 -5.13 1.76
C ILE A 24 -4.16 -3.99 2.63
N LEU A 25 -4.46 -3.98 3.93
CA LEU A 25 -3.99 -2.95 4.87
C LEU A 25 -2.46 -2.93 4.95
N VAL A 26 -1.82 -4.10 4.98
CA VAL A 26 -0.34 -4.21 4.99
C VAL A 26 0.27 -3.61 3.72
N VAL A 27 -0.31 -3.87 2.56
CA VAL A 27 0.17 -3.33 1.28
C VAL A 27 -0.07 -1.82 1.19
N PHE A 28 -1.22 -1.33 1.64
CA PHE A 28 -1.50 0.11 1.76
C PHE A 28 -0.45 0.82 2.61
N ARG A 29 -0.11 0.25 3.77
CA ARG A 29 0.95 0.76 4.67
C ARG A 29 2.33 0.83 4.02
N LYS A 30 2.64 -0.09 3.09
CA LYS A 30 3.92 -0.08 2.37
C LYS A 30 4.02 1.04 1.33
N VAL A 31 2.91 1.44 0.72
CA VAL A 31 2.93 2.43 -0.37
C VAL A 31 2.74 3.85 0.12
N ILE A 32 1.94 4.07 1.16
CA ILE A 32 1.74 5.40 1.71
C ILE A 32 2.45 5.48 3.07
N PRO A 33 3.58 6.20 3.20
CA PRO A 33 4.19 6.46 4.50
C PRO A 33 3.25 7.36 5.32
N HIS A 34 2.34 6.74 6.08
CA HIS A 34 1.39 7.43 6.94
C HIS A 34 1.98 7.74 8.33
N CYS A 35 1.37 8.72 9.02
CA CYS A 35 1.62 8.96 10.44
C CYS A 35 1.22 7.71 11.26
N LYS A 36 2.04 7.36 12.27
CA LYS A 36 1.85 6.16 13.13
C LYS A 36 0.45 6.06 13.75
N TRP A 37 -0.18 7.21 14.04
CA TRP A 37 -1.53 7.29 14.58
C TRP A 37 -2.62 6.77 13.64
N LEU A 38 -2.49 7.01 12.33
CA LEU A 38 -3.49 6.58 11.35
C LEU A 38 -3.47 5.05 11.19
N VAL A 39 -2.26 4.48 11.19
CA VAL A 39 -2.06 3.02 11.18
C VAL A 39 -2.72 2.36 12.38
N ALA A 40 -2.57 2.95 13.57
CA ALA A 40 -3.21 2.43 14.78
C ALA A 40 -4.74 2.52 14.69
N ALA A 41 -5.29 3.60 14.14
CA ALA A 41 -6.74 3.74 13.95
C ALA A 41 -7.30 2.70 12.96
N GLU A 42 -6.60 2.45 11.85
CA GLU A 42 -6.97 1.42 10.88
C GLU A 42 -6.93 0.02 11.50
N ASP A 43 -5.90 -0.31 12.27
CA ASP A 43 -5.81 -1.59 12.96
C ASP A 43 -6.98 -1.76 13.94
N ILE A 44 -7.30 -0.75 14.74
CA ILE A 44 -8.44 -0.78 15.68
C ILE A 44 -9.77 -0.99 14.92
N LEU A 45 -9.99 -0.26 13.84
CA LEU A 45 -11.18 -0.41 12.99
C LEU A 45 -11.27 -1.82 12.40
N PHE A 46 -10.15 -2.37 11.92
CA PHE A 46 -10.08 -3.73 11.40
C PHE A 46 -10.42 -4.76 12.48
N TRP A 47 -9.86 -4.65 13.68
CA TRP A 47 -10.17 -5.57 14.78
C TRP A 47 -11.65 -5.53 15.18
N ILE A 48 -12.26 -4.34 15.20
CA ILE A 48 -13.70 -4.19 15.49
C ILE A 48 -14.54 -4.85 14.39
N LEU A 49 -14.24 -4.55 13.12
CA LEU A 49 -14.95 -5.14 11.98
C LEU A 49 -14.77 -6.66 11.90
N ALA A 50 -13.55 -7.15 12.13
CA ALA A 50 -13.23 -8.57 12.15
C ALA A 50 -14.02 -9.30 13.25
N GLY A 51 -14.04 -8.73 14.45
CA GLY A 51 -14.86 -9.23 15.56
C GLY A 51 -16.35 -9.24 15.21
N PHE A 52 -16.87 -8.16 14.61
CA PHE A 52 -18.26 -8.08 14.19
C PHE A 52 -18.62 -9.12 13.12
N VAL A 53 -17.76 -9.32 12.11
CA VAL A 53 -17.96 -10.32 11.05
C VAL A 53 -17.93 -11.74 11.62
N LEU A 54 -16.97 -12.05 12.49
CA LEU A 54 -16.90 -13.35 13.17
C LEU A 54 -18.14 -13.59 14.03
N PHE A 55 -18.56 -12.59 14.81
CA PHE A 55 -19.74 -12.67 15.66
C PHE A 55 -21.03 -12.83 14.84
N ALA A 56 -21.19 -12.06 13.76
CA ALA A 56 -22.32 -12.18 12.85
C ALA A 56 -22.37 -13.55 12.16
N GLY A 57 -21.21 -14.11 11.80
CA GLY A 57 -21.09 -15.47 11.26
C GLY A 57 -21.56 -16.53 12.26
N ILE A 58 -21.15 -16.40 13.53
CA ILE A 58 -21.60 -17.28 14.63
C ILE A 58 -23.11 -17.16 14.85
N TYR A 59 -23.63 -15.92 14.88
CA TYR A 59 -25.04 -15.64 15.16
C TYR A 59 -25.97 -16.22 14.09
N ARG A 60 -25.63 -16.04 12.80
CA ARG A 60 -26.43 -16.58 11.69
C ARG A 60 -26.34 -18.10 11.55
N GLY A 61 -25.19 -18.69 11.88
CA GLY A 61 -24.92 -20.10 11.61
C GLY A 61 -25.42 -21.07 12.69
N ASN A 62 -25.43 -20.64 13.96
CA ASN A 62 -25.61 -21.54 15.10
C ASN A 62 -26.60 -21.01 16.16
N GLU A 63 -27.51 -20.10 15.81
CA GLU A 63 -28.46 -19.50 16.77
C GLU A 63 -27.76 -18.87 18.00
N GLY A 64 -26.51 -18.42 17.84
CA GLY A 64 -25.70 -17.84 18.91
C GLY A 64 -24.95 -18.83 19.80
N LYS A 65 -24.98 -20.15 19.52
CA LYS A 65 -24.16 -21.13 20.25
C LYS A 65 -22.70 -21.05 19.81
N ILE A 66 -21.86 -20.48 20.67
CA ILE A 66 -20.41 -20.41 20.47
C ILE A 66 -19.84 -21.82 20.61
N ARG A 67 -19.38 -22.43 19.50
CA ARG A 67 -18.74 -23.75 19.52
C ARG A 67 -17.30 -23.65 19.03
N ASN A 68 -16.37 -24.28 19.75
CA ASN A 68 -14.92 -24.16 19.52
C ASN A 68 -14.46 -24.59 18.12
N PHE A 69 -15.24 -25.41 17.41
CA PHE A 69 -14.91 -25.81 16.03
C PHE A 69 -14.97 -24.65 15.03
N LEU A 70 -15.73 -23.57 15.31
CA LEU A 70 -15.81 -22.39 14.44
C LEU A 70 -14.51 -21.58 14.47
N PHE A 71 -13.89 -21.45 15.65
CA PHE A 71 -12.59 -20.82 15.81
C PHE A 71 -11.49 -21.64 15.12
N LEU A 72 -11.51 -22.97 15.32
CA LEU A 72 -10.60 -23.88 14.63
C LEU A 72 -10.76 -23.80 13.11
N GLY A 73 -11.98 -23.78 12.58
CA GLY A 73 -12.25 -23.64 11.15
C GLY A 73 -11.77 -22.31 10.58
N SER A 74 -12.02 -21.21 11.28
CA SER A 74 -11.54 -19.87 10.88
C SER A 74 -10.01 -19.80 10.89
N PHE A 75 -9.36 -20.38 11.90
CA PHE A 75 -7.91 -20.45 12.00
C PHE A 75 -7.30 -21.33 10.90
N LEU A 76 -7.92 -22.47 10.61
CA LEU A 76 -7.49 -23.36 9.53
C LEU A 76 -7.61 -22.67 8.16
N GLY A 77 -8.74 -21.99 7.92
CA GLY A 77 -8.97 -21.21 6.71
C GLY A 77 -7.96 -20.07 6.55
N PHE A 78 -7.68 -19.35 7.65
CA PHE A 78 -6.62 -18.34 7.69
C PHE A 78 -5.25 -18.92 7.30
N CYS A 79 -4.85 -20.05 7.89
CA CYS A 79 -3.56 -20.69 7.57
C CYS A 79 -3.47 -21.16 6.11
N LEU A 80 -4.53 -21.79 5.60
CA LEU A 80 -4.60 -22.26 4.21
C LEU A 80 -4.54 -21.10 3.22
N CYS A 81 -5.36 -20.06 3.42
CA CYS A 81 -5.37 -18.88 2.58
C CYS A 81 -4.04 -18.12 2.66
N ARG A 82 -3.37 -18.11 3.82
CA ARG A 82 -2.06 -17.48 3.98
C ARG A 82 -0.95 -18.19 3.24
N ALA A 83 -0.96 -19.52 3.24
CA ALA A 83 0.05 -20.29 2.50
C ALA A 83 -0.16 -20.22 0.98
N ALA A 84 -1.40 -20.35 0.51
CA ALA A 84 -1.69 -20.49 -0.92
C ALA A 84 -1.98 -19.17 -1.64
N ILE A 85 -2.78 -18.28 -1.04
CA ILE A 85 -3.40 -17.14 -1.73
C ILE A 85 -2.66 -15.84 -1.43
N SER A 86 -2.24 -15.64 -0.18
CA SER A 86 -1.52 -14.42 0.24
C SER A 86 -0.32 -14.05 -0.64
N PRO A 87 0.61 -14.96 -1.02
CA PRO A 87 1.76 -14.56 -1.83
C PRO A 87 1.37 -14.06 -3.23
N LEU A 88 0.37 -14.68 -3.86
CA LEU A 88 -0.15 -14.27 -5.17
C LEU A 88 -0.89 -12.94 -5.06
N PHE A 89 -1.77 -12.83 -4.07
CA PHE A 89 -2.60 -11.65 -3.84
C PHE A 89 -1.75 -10.43 -3.51
N VAL A 90 -0.81 -10.53 -2.57
CA VAL A 90 0.12 -9.46 -2.21
C VAL A 90 0.97 -9.05 -3.42
N SER A 91 1.44 -10.01 -4.23
CA SER A 91 2.22 -9.70 -5.44
C SER A 91 1.42 -8.92 -6.48
N ILE A 92 0.14 -9.25 -6.69
CA ILE A 92 -0.76 -8.52 -7.59
C ILE A 92 -1.03 -7.13 -7.03
N LEU A 93 -1.33 -7.03 -5.73
CA LEU A 93 -1.68 -5.77 -5.08
C LEU A 93 -0.52 -4.78 -5.07
N VAL A 94 0.71 -5.25 -4.79
CA VAL A 94 1.92 -4.43 -4.88
C VAL A 94 2.15 -3.94 -6.30
N LYS A 95 1.98 -4.79 -7.33
CA LYS A 95 2.11 -4.36 -8.73
C LYS A 95 1.10 -3.27 -9.10
N ILE A 96 -0.16 -3.42 -8.68
CA ILE A 96 -1.22 -2.43 -8.92
C ILE A 96 -0.87 -1.11 -8.24
N LEU A 97 -0.32 -1.16 -7.03
CA LEU A 97 -0.05 0.02 -6.21
C LEU A 97 1.30 0.69 -6.55
N GLU A 98 2.29 -0.06 -7.03
CA GLU A 98 3.55 0.49 -7.58
C GLU A 98 3.34 1.17 -8.93
N PHE A 99 2.39 0.70 -9.75
CA PHE A 99 2.07 1.28 -11.05
C PHE A 99 1.80 2.81 -10.99
N PRO A 100 0.91 3.34 -10.12
CA PRO A 100 0.68 4.77 -9.99
C PRO A 100 1.89 5.52 -9.42
N VAL A 101 2.64 4.93 -8.49
CA VAL A 101 3.86 5.55 -7.94
C VAL A 101 4.94 5.69 -9.03
N PHE A 102 5.07 4.69 -9.89
CA PHE A 102 5.96 4.73 -11.05
C PHE A 102 5.54 5.84 -12.02
N LEU A 103 4.25 5.95 -12.32
CA LEU A 103 3.71 7.02 -13.16
C LEU A 103 4.00 8.40 -12.56
N MET A 104 3.76 8.60 -11.26
CA MET A 104 4.05 9.89 -10.60
C MET A 104 5.55 10.23 -10.65
N LYS A 105 6.44 9.29 -10.32
CA LYS A 105 7.90 9.51 -10.38
C LYS A 105 8.36 9.86 -11.81
N LYS A 106 7.74 9.23 -12.82
CA LYS A 106 8.01 9.50 -14.23
C LYS A 106 7.62 10.93 -14.62
N THR A 107 6.44 11.39 -14.17
CA THR A 107 5.96 12.75 -14.44
C THR A 107 6.80 13.80 -13.73
N VAL A 108 7.14 13.59 -12.45
CA VAL A 108 7.98 14.53 -11.67
C VAL A 108 9.38 14.64 -12.26
N LYS A 109 10.05 13.52 -12.59
CA LYS A 109 11.38 13.57 -13.24
C LYS A 109 11.31 14.29 -14.59
N ARG A 110 10.26 14.03 -15.38
CA ARG A 110 10.05 14.69 -16.67
C ARG A 110 9.84 16.21 -16.50
N LEU A 111 9.23 16.67 -15.40
CA LEU A 111 9.05 18.09 -15.10
C LEU A 111 10.31 18.76 -14.52
N LEU A 112 11.10 18.04 -13.72
CA LEU A 112 12.34 18.56 -13.11
C LEU A 112 13.50 18.64 -14.12
N PHE A 113 13.46 17.82 -15.16
CA PHE A 113 14.42 17.82 -16.26
C PHE A 113 14.52 19.17 -17.01
N PRO A 114 13.43 19.78 -17.51
CA PRO A 114 13.50 21.09 -18.17
C PRO A 114 13.96 22.20 -17.23
N VAL A 115 13.56 22.17 -15.94
CA VAL A 115 13.98 23.17 -14.95
C VAL A 115 15.49 23.17 -14.73
N LYS A 116 16.09 21.97 -14.57
CA LYS A 116 17.56 21.85 -14.46
C LYS A 116 18.26 22.35 -15.72
N ARG A 117 17.72 22.06 -16.90
CA ARG A 117 18.27 22.49 -18.19
C ARG A 117 18.22 24.01 -18.35
N CYS A 118 17.12 24.66 -17.93
CA CYS A 118 17.01 26.12 -17.91
C CYS A 118 18.00 26.79 -16.97
N LYS A 119 18.22 26.22 -15.77
CA LYS A 119 19.19 26.78 -14.80
C LYS A 119 20.61 26.79 -15.36
N ILE A 120 21.06 25.69 -15.95
CA ILE A 120 22.39 25.58 -16.59
C ILE A 120 22.53 26.59 -17.73
N PHE A 121 21.49 26.75 -18.55
CA PHE A 121 21.51 27.70 -19.66
C PHE A 121 21.61 29.16 -19.19
N LEU A 122 20.84 29.55 -18.16
CA LEU A 122 20.93 30.89 -17.57
C LEU A 122 22.31 31.18 -16.97
N GLU A 123 22.89 30.21 -16.27
CA GLU A 123 24.18 30.36 -15.60
C GLU A 123 25.32 30.55 -16.61
N ASN A 124 25.35 29.74 -17.67
CA ASN A 124 26.32 29.88 -18.78
C ASN A 124 26.18 31.23 -19.50
N ASN A 125 24.95 31.71 -19.72
CA ASN A 125 24.74 32.99 -20.38
C ASN A 125 25.26 34.16 -19.53
N THR A 126 25.07 34.09 -18.21
CA THR A 126 25.55 35.10 -17.26
C THR A 126 27.08 35.10 -17.17
N LEU A 127 27.70 33.92 -17.15
CA LEU A 127 29.16 33.78 -17.15
C LEU A 127 29.77 34.37 -18.43
N SER A 128 29.19 34.08 -19.60
CA SER A 128 29.66 34.63 -20.89
C SER A 128 29.59 36.16 -20.97
N LYS A 129 28.61 36.79 -20.29
CA LYS A 129 28.49 38.25 -20.20
C LYS A 129 29.57 38.84 -19.29
N ARG A 130 29.88 38.18 -18.17
CA ARG A 130 30.94 38.60 -17.24
C ARG A 130 32.33 38.52 -17.87
N LEU A 131 32.62 37.42 -18.59
CA LEU A 131 33.90 37.27 -19.32
C LEU A 131 34.12 38.39 -20.34
N ARG A 132 33.10 38.69 -21.15
CA ARG A 132 33.14 39.81 -22.10
C ARG A 132 33.38 41.19 -21.46
N GLN A 133 32.88 41.41 -20.24
CA GLN A 133 33.15 42.65 -19.50
C GLN A 133 34.59 42.71 -18.98
N ILE A 134 35.17 41.58 -18.59
CA ILE A 134 36.56 41.49 -18.13
C ILE A 134 37.51 41.72 -19.30
N GLU A 135 37.29 41.10 -20.46
CA GLU A 135 38.08 41.30 -21.68
C GLU A 135 38.10 42.78 -22.09
N LYS A 136 36.94 43.45 -22.13
CA LYS A 136 36.85 44.89 -22.43
C LYS A 136 37.58 45.78 -21.42
N LYS A 137 37.69 45.37 -20.15
CA LYS A 137 38.47 46.10 -19.13
C LYS A 137 39.97 45.91 -19.31
N GLN A 138 40.41 44.74 -19.79
CA GLN A 138 41.81 44.45 -20.07
C GLN A 138 42.29 45.22 -21.30
N GLU A 139 41.48 45.29 -22.38
CA GLU A 139 41.82 46.07 -23.58
C GLU A 139 41.95 47.57 -23.31
N LYS A 140 41.11 48.16 -22.43
CA LYS A 140 41.22 49.58 -22.06
C LYS A 140 42.40 49.94 -21.16
N LYS A 141 43.05 48.94 -20.57
CA LYS A 141 44.22 49.11 -19.68
C LYS A 141 45.56 48.96 -20.42
N LYS A 142 45.54 48.41 -21.64
CA LYS A 142 46.67 48.41 -22.57
C LYS A 142 46.65 49.67 -23.41
#